data_AF-A0A6P1ZD45-F1
#
_entry.id   AF-A0A6P1ZD45-F1
#
_cell.length_a   1.000
_cell.length_b   1.000
_cell.length_c   1.000
_cell.angle_alpha   90.00
_cell.angle_beta   90.00
_cell.angle_gamma   90.00
#
_symmetry.space_group_name_H-M   'P 1'
#
loop_
_entity.id
_entity.type
_entity.pdbx_description
1 polymer ?
#
loop_
_entity_poly.entity_id
_entity_poly.type
_entity_poly.pdbx_seq_one_letter_code
_entity_poly.pdbx_strand_id
1 'polypeptide(L)'
;MAAQSLDAGSFIVNDVSSCLFDPALRDVLVKNKPGYVLMQSLGKPGPMQNAPQDDYVVEYVFRFFEQEICALVRAGLPEDRIVLEPGIGFGTTLEHNLALIATLERFGALGRPLLMALSTQERVGEDAGFWSAGSRKSEPGRHGPFLVATVSHPPRPRCGADRTVIARGTRAG
;
A
#
# COMPACT_ATOMS: atom_id res chain seq x y z
N MET A 1 1.00 -17.09 10.80
CA MET A 1 1.73 -17.64 9.63
C MET A 1 3.06 -16.93 9.40
N ALA A 2 3.10 -15.59 9.38
CA ALA A 2 4.33 -14.83 9.11
C ALA A 2 5.55 -15.26 9.93
N ALA A 3 5.44 -15.38 11.26
CA ALA A 3 6.56 -15.80 12.11
C ALA A 3 7.15 -17.17 11.69
N GLN A 4 6.28 -18.15 11.44
CA GLN A 4 6.70 -19.49 11.00
C GLN A 4 7.38 -19.45 9.62
N SER A 5 6.88 -18.61 8.70
CA SER A 5 7.49 -18.43 7.38
C SER A 5 8.86 -17.78 7.46
N LEU A 6 9.07 -16.82 8.38
CA LEU A 6 10.36 -16.20 8.64
C LEU A 6 11.34 -17.21 9.26
N ASP A 7 10.88 -18.02 10.22
CA ASP A 7 11.68 -19.09 10.82
C ASP A 7 12.10 -20.14 9.76
N ALA A 8 11.27 -20.34 8.73
CA ALA A 8 11.55 -21.20 7.58
C ALA A 8 12.44 -20.55 6.49
N GLY A 9 12.91 -19.31 6.69
CA GLY A 9 13.85 -18.63 5.80
C GLY A 9 13.24 -17.61 4.83
N SER A 10 11.98 -17.22 5.01
CA SER A 10 11.41 -16.10 4.24
C SER A 10 12.04 -14.77 4.65
N PHE A 11 12.27 -13.88 3.68
CA PHE A 11 12.90 -12.57 3.92
C PHE A 11 11.91 -11.39 3.81
N ILE A 12 10.75 -11.62 3.21
CA ILE A 12 9.74 -10.60 2.94
C ILE A 12 8.39 -11.10 3.42
N VAL A 13 7.66 -10.22 4.12
CA VAL A 13 6.25 -10.38 4.44
C VAL A 13 5.45 -9.48 3.49
N ASN A 14 4.56 -10.08 2.69
CA ASN A 14 3.59 -9.35 1.90
C ASN A 14 2.20 -9.48 2.56
N ASP A 15 1.67 -8.37 3.06
CA ASP A 15 0.39 -8.34 3.75
C ASP A 15 -0.61 -7.40 3.07
N VAL A 16 -1.64 -8.01 2.48
CA VAL A 16 -2.75 -7.32 1.81
C VAL A 16 -3.65 -6.54 2.77
N SER A 17 -3.54 -6.79 4.07
CA SER A 17 -4.39 -6.18 5.10
C SER A 17 -3.73 -5.02 5.86
N SER A 18 -2.44 -4.76 5.65
CA SER A 18 -1.69 -3.73 6.39
C SER A 18 -1.81 -3.85 7.92
N CYS A 19 -1.63 -5.07 8.44
CA CYS A 19 -1.80 -5.46 9.85
C CYS A 19 -3.21 -5.26 10.42
N LEU A 20 -4.22 -4.92 9.60
CA LEU A 20 -5.59 -4.68 10.09
C LEU A 20 -6.29 -5.98 10.49
N PHE A 21 -6.00 -7.10 9.81
CA PHE A 21 -6.62 -8.39 10.13
C PHE A 21 -5.90 -9.14 11.24
N ASP A 22 -4.59 -8.93 11.39
CA ASP A 22 -3.79 -9.51 12.47
C ASP A 22 -2.89 -8.42 13.08
N PRO A 23 -3.36 -7.72 14.13
CA PRO A 23 -2.57 -6.70 14.81
C PRO A 23 -1.25 -7.22 15.39
N ALA A 24 -1.17 -8.52 15.72
CA ALA A 24 0.06 -9.14 16.24
C ALA A 24 1.14 -9.26 15.16
N LEU A 25 0.79 -9.13 13.87
CA LEU A 25 1.76 -9.08 12.78
C LEU A 25 2.76 -7.94 12.98
N ARG A 26 2.33 -6.79 13.51
CA ARG A 26 3.23 -5.66 13.77
C ARG A 26 4.38 -6.04 14.70
N ASP A 27 4.10 -6.82 15.75
CA ASP A 27 5.13 -7.30 16.67
C ASP A 27 6.10 -8.27 15.97
N VAL A 28 5.59 -9.12 15.09
CA VAL A 28 6.41 -10.03 14.26
C VAL A 28 7.34 -9.22 13.34
N LEU A 29 6.83 -8.16 12.71
CA LEU A 29 7.61 -7.29 11.83
C LEU A 29 8.71 -6.56 12.61
N VAL A 30 8.39 -6.00 13.77
CA VAL A 30 9.38 -5.27 14.60
C VAL A 30 10.45 -6.22 15.15
N LYS A 31 10.05 -7.42 15.58
CA LYS A 31 10.98 -8.43 16.12
C LYS A 31 11.96 -8.92 15.06
N ASN A 32 11.46 -9.30 13.89
CA ASN A 32 12.25 -9.99 12.87
C ASN A 32 12.82 -9.06 11.79
N LYS A 33 12.29 -7.84 11.67
CA LYS A 33 12.69 -6.81 10.69
C LYS A 33 12.80 -7.34 9.24
N PRO A 34 11.84 -8.14 8.74
CA PRO A 34 11.86 -8.58 7.36
C PRO A 34 11.63 -7.38 6.43
N GLY A 35 11.83 -7.57 5.12
CA GLY A 35 11.18 -6.69 4.15
C GLY A 35 9.66 -6.78 4.33
N TYR A 36 8.96 -5.66 4.16
CA TYR A 36 7.52 -5.58 4.35
C TYR A 36 6.88 -4.85 3.18
N VAL A 37 5.94 -5.51 2.51
CA VAL A 37 5.07 -4.87 1.52
C VAL A 37 3.83 -4.36 2.24
N LEU A 38 3.77 -3.04 2.39
CA LEU A 38 2.63 -2.31 2.92
C LEU A 38 1.64 -2.06 1.78
N MET A 39 0.56 -2.84 1.73
CA MET A 39 -0.43 -2.75 0.67
C MET A 39 -1.70 -2.05 1.14
N GLN A 40 -2.20 -1.08 0.36
CA GLN A 40 -3.53 -0.53 0.61
C GLN A 40 -4.62 -1.41 -0.03
N SER A 41 -5.66 -1.74 0.72
CA SER A 41 -6.86 -2.41 0.21
C SER A 41 -8.09 -1.56 0.55
N LEU A 42 -8.81 -1.09 -0.48
CA LEU A 42 -10.00 -0.25 -0.29
C LEU A 42 -11.21 -1.03 0.26
N GLY A 43 -11.14 -2.36 0.38
CA GLY A 43 -12.26 -3.18 0.84
C GLY A 43 -13.34 -3.39 -0.25
N LYS A 44 -14.57 -3.76 0.11
CA LYS A 44 -15.67 -3.89 -0.88
C LYS A 44 -16.21 -2.51 -1.25
N PRO A 45 -16.59 -2.26 -2.52
CA PRO A 45 -17.29 -1.04 -2.95
C PRO A 45 -18.47 -0.70 -2.03
N GLY A 46 -18.27 0.26 -1.13
CA GLY A 46 -19.30 0.91 -0.34
C GLY A 46 -19.84 2.14 -1.09
N PRO A 47 -20.93 2.76 -0.61
CA PRO A 47 -21.56 3.90 -1.29
C PRO A 47 -20.59 5.07 -1.56
N MET A 48 -19.58 5.24 -0.70
CA MET A 48 -18.56 6.28 -0.82
C MET A 48 -17.52 6.00 -1.91
N GLN A 49 -17.39 4.75 -2.34
CA GLN A 49 -16.52 4.31 -3.45
C GLN A 49 -17.23 4.41 -4.81
N ASN A 50 -18.51 4.80 -4.83
CA ASN A 50 -19.29 5.10 -6.03
C ASN A 50 -19.29 6.60 -6.40
N ALA A 51 -18.48 7.42 -5.72
CA ALA A 51 -18.29 8.83 -6.06
C ALA A 51 -16.93 9.01 -6.75
N PRO A 52 -16.88 9.16 -8.08
CA PRO A 52 -15.63 9.28 -8.81
C PRO A 52 -15.11 10.70 -8.63
N GLN A 53 -14.14 10.87 -7.75
CA GLN A 53 -13.17 11.94 -7.90
C GLN A 53 -11.80 11.27 -7.89
N ASP A 54 -11.19 11.14 -9.06
CA ASP A 54 -9.92 10.43 -9.26
C ASP A 54 -8.81 10.96 -8.33
N ASP A 55 -8.82 12.26 -8.05
CA ASP A 55 -7.92 12.89 -7.07
C ASP A 55 -8.13 12.39 -5.63
N TYR A 56 -9.36 12.00 -5.29
CA TYR A 56 -9.70 11.53 -3.95
C TYR A 56 -9.05 10.18 -3.66
N VAL A 57 -9.09 9.22 -4.59
CA VAL A 57 -8.47 7.91 -4.36
C VAL A 57 -6.95 8.03 -4.24
N VAL A 58 -6.33 8.86 -5.08
CA VAL A 58 -4.87 9.07 -5.03
C VAL A 58 -4.47 9.71 -3.70
N GLU A 59 -5.15 10.77 -3.27
CA GLU A 59 -4.86 11.42 -1.98
C GLU A 59 -5.16 10.49 -0.80
N TYR A 60 -6.24 9.71 -0.87
CA TYR A 60 -6.59 8.74 0.16
C TYR A 60 -5.49 7.68 0.34
N VAL A 61 -5.03 7.07 -0.75
CA VAL A 61 -3.95 6.07 -0.72
C VAL A 61 -2.64 6.71 -0.25
N PHE A 62 -2.35 7.94 -0.68
CA PHE A 62 -1.16 8.67 -0.24
C PHE A 62 -1.15 8.90 1.27
N ARG A 63 -2.27 9.39 1.82
CA ARG A 63 -2.42 9.64 3.27
C ARG A 63 -2.38 8.36 4.09
N PHE A 64 -2.98 7.30 3.57
CA PHE A 64 -2.89 5.98 4.18
C PHE A 64 -1.42 5.55 4.34
N PHE A 65 -0.62 5.62 3.27
CA PHE A 65 0.79 5.26 3.36
C PHE A 65 1.57 6.16 4.32
N GLU A 66 1.35 7.48 4.27
CA GLU A 66 2.00 8.41 5.18
C GLU A 66 1.75 8.03 6.66
N GLN A 67 0.50 7.67 6.99
CA GLN A 67 0.11 7.25 8.34
C GLN A 67 0.71 5.91 8.75
N GLU A 68 0.58 4.89 7.89
CA GLU A 68 1.02 3.52 8.22
C GLU A 68 2.55 3.38 8.24
N ILE A 69 3.27 4.05 7.33
CA ILE A 69 4.75 4.14 7.41
C ILE A 69 5.13 4.71 8.77
N CYS A 70 4.50 5.82 9.17
CA CYS A 70 4.77 6.44 10.46
C CYS A 70 4.48 5.51 11.65
N ALA A 71 3.37 4.78 11.61
CA ALA A 71 3.00 3.83 12.66
C ALA A 71 4.02 2.69 12.79
N LEU A 72 4.43 2.10 11.66
CA LEU A 72 5.41 1.00 11.63
C LEU A 72 6.81 1.44 12.08
N VAL A 73 7.26 2.61 11.62
CA VAL A 73 8.55 3.18 12.02
C VAL A 73 8.57 3.49 13.51
N ARG A 74 7.50 4.08 14.05
CA ARG A 74 7.38 4.33 15.50
C ARG A 74 7.35 3.03 16.31
N ALA A 75 6.77 1.96 15.76
CA ALA A 75 6.79 0.64 16.39
C ALA A 75 8.18 -0.02 16.36
N GLY A 76 9.11 0.45 15.51
CA GLY A 76 10.50 0.00 15.46
C GLY A 76 10.88 -0.77 14.20
N LEU A 77 10.01 -0.83 13.18
CA LEU A 77 10.38 -1.36 11.87
C LEU A 77 11.23 -0.32 11.11
N PRO A 78 12.45 -0.66 10.65
CA PRO A 78 13.27 0.28 9.89
C PRO A 78 12.57 0.72 8.59
N GLU A 79 12.61 2.01 8.29
CA GLU A 79 11.91 2.60 7.14
C GLU A 79 12.41 2.02 5.80
N ASP A 80 13.68 1.61 5.72
CA ASP A 80 14.30 0.96 4.55
C ASP A 80 13.83 -0.48 4.30
N ARG A 81 13.04 -1.04 5.22
CA ARG A 81 12.39 -2.35 5.06
C ARG A 81 11.02 -2.25 4.42
N ILE A 82 10.47 -1.06 4.21
CA ILE A 82 9.09 -0.86 3.76
C ILE A 82 9.04 -0.61 2.25
N VAL A 83 8.21 -1.39 1.56
CA VAL A 83 7.82 -1.22 0.15
C VAL A 83 6.33 -0.90 0.12
N LEU A 84 5.89 0.00 -0.77
CA LEU A 84 4.50 0.43 -0.87
C LEU A 84 3.80 -0.22 -2.06
N GLU A 85 2.57 -0.70 -1.87
CA GLU A 85 1.74 -1.27 -2.94
C GLU A 85 0.33 -0.64 -2.92
N PRO A 86 -0.09 0.14 -3.93
CA PRO A 86 -1.38 0.84 -3.94
C PRO A 86 -2.60 -0.08 -4.09
N GLY A 87 -2.40 -1.40 -4.21
CA GLY A 87 -3.47 -2.41 -4.21
C GLY A 87 -4.39 -2.35 -5.42
N ILE A 88 -3.81 -2.25 -6.63
CA ILE A 88 -4.57 -2.32 -7.89
C ILE A 88 -5.41 -3.61 -7.92
N GLY A 89 -6.72 -3.46 -8.12
CA GLY A 89 -7.70 -4.56 -8.13
C GLY A 89 -8.33 -4.87 -6.76
N PHE A 90 -7.80 -4.34 -5.65
CA PHE A 90 -8.30 -4.59 -4.29
C PHE A 90 -9.26 -3.48 -3.82
N GLY A 91 -10.54 -3.64 -4.16
CA GLY A 91 -11.59 -2.68 -3.80
C GLY A 91 -11.65 -1.42 -4.64
N THR A 92 -10.74 -1.30 -5.62
CA THR A 92 -10.72 -0.23 -6.63
C THR A 92 -11.69 -0.53 -7.78
N THR A 93 -12.15 0.51 -8.47
CA THR A 93 -12.78 0.43 -9.80
C THR A 93 -11.71 0.58 -10.88
N LEU A 94 -12.08 0.43 -12.15
CA LEU A 94 -11.18 0.71 -13.28
C LEU A 94 -10.64 2.15 -13.24
N GLU A 95 -11.51 3.13 -13.00
CA GLU A 95 -11.14 4.55 -12.91
C GLU A 95 -10.13 4.79 -11.79
N HIS A 96 -10.37 4.20 -10.61
CA HIS A 96 -9.41 4.26 -9.51
C HIS A 96 -8.07 3.63 -9.88
N ASN A 97 -8.07 2.48 -10.55
CA ASN A 97 -6.83 1.82 -10.98
C ASN A 97 -6.05 2.71 -11.96
N LEU A 98 -6.73 3.28 -12.96
CA LEU A 98 -6.12 4.18 -13.94
C LEU A 98 -5.57 5.44 -13.28
N ALA A 99 -6.30 6.05 -12.33
CA ALA A 99 -5.86 7.21 -11.57
C ALA A 99 -4.60 6.92 -10.76
N LEU A 100 -4.55 5.78 -10.07
CA LEU A 100 -3.38 5.35 -9.28
C LEU A 100 -2.16 5.06 -10.16
N ILE A 101 -2.36 4.45 -11.33
CA ILE A 101 -1.30 4.18 -12.31
C ILE A 101 -0.77 5.49 -12.91
N ALA A 102 -1.67 6.39 -13.31
CA ALA A 102 -1.34 7.68 -13.94
C ALA A 102 -0.62 8.65 -13.00
N THR A 103 -0.67 8.43 -11.68
CA THR A 103 -0.07 9.29 -10.66
C THR A 103 1.02 8.61 -9.85
N LEU A 104 1.60 7.53 -10.38
CA LEU A 104 2.64 6.74 -9.71
C LEU A 104 3.82 7.58 -9.21
N GLU A 105 4.27 8.59 -9.96
CA GLU A 105 5.39 9.44 -9.52
C GLU A 105 5.10 10.17 -8.21
N ARG A 106 3.83 10.46 -7.90
CA ARG A 106 3.42 11.18 -6.69
C ARG A 106 3.78 10.41 -5.43
N PHE A 107 3.64 9.08 -5.46
CA PHE A 107 4.02 8.22 -4.35
C PHE A 107 5.53 8.17 -4.12
N GLY A 108 6.34 8.55 -5.11
CA GLY A 108 7.79 8.74 -4.95
C GLY A 108 8.14 9.78 -3.88
N ALA A 109 7.24 10.73 -3.59
CA ALA A 109 7.42 11.70 -2.51
C ALA A 109 7.46 11.08 -1.10
N LEU A 110 6.96 9.84 -0.93
CA LEU A 110 7.03 9.07 0.31
C LEU A 110 8.42 8.42 0.51
N GLY A 111 9.30 8.51 -0.50
CA GLY A 111 10.70 8.09 -0.40
C GLY A 111 10.91 6.59 -0.24
N ARG A 112 9.87 5.76 -0.49
CA ARG A 112 9.93 4.29 -0.42
C ARG A 112 9.85 3.67 -1.82
N PRO A 113 10.40 2.47 -2.04
CA PRO A 113 10.15 1.71 -3.26
C PRO A 113 8.65 1.43 -3.44
N LEU A 114 8.20 1.46 -4.69
CA LEU A 114 6.84 1.09 -5.07
C LEU A 114 6.86 -0.29 -5.72
N LEU A 115 5.90 -1.12 -5.33
CA LEU A 115 5.58 -2.39 -5.97
C LEU A 115 4.23 -2.25 -6.65
N MET A 116 4.14 -2.65 -7.92
CA MET A 116 2.88 -2.68 -8.64
C MET A 116 2.65 -4.07 -9.25
N ALA A 117 1.88 -4.90 -8.56
CA ALA A 117 1.38 -6.10 -9.18
C ALA A 117 0.21 -5.73 -10.12
N LEU A 118 0.50 -5.54 -11.42
CA LEU A 118 -0.54 -5.56 -12.46
C LEU A 118 -0.97 -7.01 -12.67
N SER A 119 -1.66 -7.51 -11.66
CA SER A 119 -2.29 -8.81 -11.72
C SER A 119 -3.34 -8.78 -12.82
N THR A 120 -3.36 -9.83 -13.64
CA THR A 120 -4.49 -10.12 -14.52
C THR A 120 -5.73 -10.53 -13.70
N GLN A 121 -5.88 -10.07 -12.45
CA GLN A 121 -7.03 -10.35 -11.60
C GLN A 121 -8.31 -10.18 -12.41
N GLU A 122 -9.16 -11.20 -12.37
CA GLU A 122 -10.35 -11.38 -13.20
C GLU A 122 -11.10 -10.06 -13.39
N ARG A 123 -11.33 -9.35 -12.28
CA ARG A 123 -12.03 -8.05 -12.22
C ARG A 123 -11.41 -6.94 -13.08
N VAL A 124 -10.08 -6.80 -13.12
CA VAL A 124 -9.44 -5.74 -13.94
C VAL A 124 -9.64 -6.00 -15.43
N GLY A 125 -9.53 -7.25 -15.85
CA GLY A 125 -9.74 -7.56 -17.26
C GLY A 125 -11.21 -7.79 -17.63
N GLU A 126 -12.11 -8.07 -16.69
CA GLU A 126 -13.56 -7.94 -16.88
C GLU A 126 -13.93 -6.46 -17.10
N ASP A 127 -13.50 -5.57 -16.20
CA ASP A 127 -13.78 -4.14 -16.28
C ASP A 127 -13.21 -3.52 -17.56
N ALA A 128 -12.03 -3.99 -18.00
CA ALA A 128 -11.40 -3.56 -19.25
C ALA A 128 -11.90 -4.32 -20.50
N GLY A 129 -12.86 -5.24 -20.36
CA GLY A 129 -13.47 -5.99 -21.48
C GLY A 129 -12.58 -7.05 -22.14
N PHE A 130 -11.46 -7.41 -21.51
CA PHE A 130 -10.55 -8.47 -21.96
C PHE A 130 -11.04 -9.88 -21.59
N TRP A 131 -11.92 -10.03 -20.60
CA TRP A 131 -12.43 -11.32 -20.11
C TRP A 131 -13.93 -11.27 -19.82
N SER A 132 -14.60 -12.42 -19.88
CA SER A 132 -15.98 -12.59 -19.40
C SER A 132 -15.99 -13.24 -18.02
N ALA A 133 -16.99 -12.96 -17.19
CA ALA A 133 -17.13 -13.59 -15.87
C ALA A 133 -17.01 -15.11 -15.93
N GLY A 134 -16.07 -15.67 -15.16
CA GLY A 134 -15.79 -17.11 -15.10
C GLY A 134 -14.82 -17.64 -16.16
N SER A 135 -14.21 -16.78 -16.98
CA SER A 135 -13.30 -17.21 -18.06
C SER A 135 -11.88 -17.57 -17.60
N ARG A 136 -11.56 -17.44 -16.29
CA ARG A 136 -10.35 -18.03 -15.70
C ARG A 136 -10.66 -18.88 -14.46
N LYS A 137 -10.55 -20.19 -14.60
CA LYS A 137 -10.13 -21.05 -13.48
C LYS A 137 -8.64 -20.80 -13.30
N SER A 138 -8.22 -20.21 -12.18
CA SER A 138 -6.81 -20.11 -11.85
C SER A 138 -6.22 -21.52 -11.77
N GLU A 139 -5.36 -21.90 -12.72
CA GLU A 139 -4.44 -23.02 -12.50
C GLU A 139 -3.47 -22.61 -11.37
N PRO A 140 -3.30 -23.44 -10.32
CA PRO A 140 -2.33 -23.16 -9.28
C PRO A 140 -0.93 -23.04 -9.90
N GLY A 141 -0.26 -21.90 -9.71
CA GLY A 141 1.15 -21.71 -10.08
C GLY A 141 1.45 -20.82 -11.29
N ARG A 142 0.43 -20.26 -11.97
CA ARG A 142 0.65 -19.33 -13.08
C ARG A 142 0.62 -17.88 -12.59
N HIS A 143 1.76 -17.40 -12.08
CA HIS A 143 1.95 -15.99 -11.75
C HIS A 143 2.18 -15.19 -13.04
N GLY A 144 1.28 -14.26 -13.37
CA GLY A 144 1.50 -13.29 -14.45
C GLY A 144 2.72 -12.40 -14.17
N PRO A 145 3.23 -11.66 -15.17
CA PRO A 145 4.39 -10.80 -14.98
C PRO A 145 4.10 -9.74 -13.89
N PHE A 146 4.90 -9.75 -12.82
CA PHE A 146 4.91 -8.66 -11.83
C PHE A 146 5.73 -7.51 -12.40
N LEU A 147 5.15 -6.32 -12.52
CA LEU A 147 5.88 -5.11 -12.88
C LEU A 147 6.38 -4.43 -11.61
N VAL A 148 7.64 -4.64 -11.24
CA VAL A 148 8.25 -3.86 -10.16
C VAL A 148 8.70 -2.51 -10.73
N ALA A 149 7.95 -1.44 -10.45
CA ALA A 149 8.33 -0.08 -10.83
C ALA A 149 9.04 0.60 -9.65
N THR A 150 10.37 0.59 -9.65
CA THR A 150 11.14 1.36 -8.67
C THR A 150 11.20 2.83 -9.09
N VAL A 151 10.38 3.68 -8.47
CA VAL A 151 10.55 5.13 -8.57
C VAL A 151 11.48 5.59 -7.44
N SER A 152 12.75 5.81 -7.75
CA SER A 152 13.72 6.30 -6.78
C SER A 152 13.68 7.83 -6.69
N HIS A 153 13.32 8.36 -5.52
CA HIS A 153 13.48 9.78 -5.17
C HIS A 153 14.40 9.90 -3.94
N PRO A 154 15.14 11.01 -3.79
CA PRO A 154 15.93 11.25 -2.59
C PRO A 154 15.03 11.24 -1.34
N PRO A 155 15.48 10.65 -0.22
CA PRO A 155 14.66 10.52 0.98
C PRO A 155 14.25 11.91 1.52
N ARG A 156 12.95 12.07 1.81
CA ARG A 156 12.38 13.22 2.55
C ARG A 156 12.51 13.00 4.07
N PRO A 157 12.24 14.02 4.92
CA PRO A 157 12.46 13.92 6.36
C PRO A 157 11.71 12.75 6.98
N ARG A 158 12.40 12.07 7.91
CA ARG A 158 11.90 10.91 8.65
C ARG A 158 10.56 11.22 9.31
N CYS A 159 9.71 10.21 9.46
CA CYS A 159 8.55 10.30 10.33
C CYS A 159 8.98 10.86 11.70
N GLY A 160 8.52 12.07 12.04
CA GLY A 160 8.92 12.76 13.27
C GLY A 160 9.86 13.97 13.13
N ALA A 161 10.14 14.46 11.91
CA ALA A 161 10.63 15.84 11.75
C ALA A 161 9.51 16.83 12.11
N ASP A 162 9.45 17.11 13.41
CA ASP A 162 8.72 18.15 14.13
C ASP A 162 7.76 19.03 13.29
N ARG A 163 6.47 18.66 13.27
CA ARG A 163 5.37 19.62 13.10
C ARG A 163 4.77 19.95 14.46
N THR A 164 5.59 20.40 15.42
CA THR A 164 5.04 21.20 16.52
C THR A 164 4.55 22.52 15.93
N VAL A 165 3.27 22.57 15.56
CA VAL A 165 2.56 23.85 15.48
C VAL A 165 2.47 24.36 16.91
N ILE A 166 3.47 25.13 17.35
CA ILE A 166 3.35 25.96 18.54
C ILE A 166 2.35 27.05 18.16
N ALA A 167 1.06 26.79 18.37
CA ALA A 167 0.08 27.85 18.46
C ALA A 167 0.48 28.72 19.68
N ARG A 168 1.25 29.78 19.42
CA ARG A 168 1.49 30.83 20.43
C ARG A 168 0.14 31.48 20.71
N GLY A 169 -0.48 31.08 21.82
CA GLY A 169 -1.64 31.77 22.36
C GLY A 169 -1.24 33.20 22.73
N THR A 170 -1.78 34.18 22.01
CA THR A 170 -1.79 35.57 22.46
C THR A 170 -2.73 35.67 23.65
N ARG A 171 -2.19 35.90 24.85
CA ARG A 171 -2.98 36.50 25.94
C ARG A 171 -3.09 37.99 25.63
N ALA A 172 -4.31 38.47 25.42
CA ALA A 172 -4.61 39.89 25.58
C ALA A 172 -4.60 40.21 27.08
N GLY A 173 -3.84 41.24 27.45
CA GLY A 173 -4.04 41.98 28.69
C GLY A 173 -5.04 43.11 28.48
#